data_AF-A0AAF0XV64-F1
#
_entry.id   AF-A0AAF0XV64-F1
#
_cell.length_a   1.000
_cell.length_b   1.000
_cell.length_c   1.000
_cell.angle_alpha   90.00
_cell.angle_beta   90.00
_cell.angle_gamma   90.00
#
_symmetry.space_group_name_H-M   'P 1'
#
loop_
_entity.id
_entity.type
_entity.pdbx_description
1 polymer ?
#
loop_
_entity_poly.entity_id
_entity_poly.type
_entity_poly.pdbx_seq_one_letter_code
_entity_poly.pdbx_strand_id
1 'polypeptide(L)'
;MASSSSPTQPSFNFVYQPDGSESGWVEARTHCDHLGSVSSDLTHIPIPNTPCNRCQHPSENWLCLCCKEVLCSRFVNKHMLEHFQQTNHCLALSYSDLSVWCFSCDAYLDAQVISSLRPVYETAYILKFGEAPPLRSEV
;
A
#
# COMPACT_ATOMS: atom_id res chain seq x y z
N MET A 1 48.29 35.31 14.73
CA MET A 1 47.15 36.24 14.73
C MET A 1 45.93 35.36 14.49
N ALA A 2 45.27 34.89 15.55
CA ALA A 2 44.11 35.54 16.17
C ALA A 2 42.92 35.56 15.18
N SER A 3 41.95 34.63 15.31
CA SER A 3 40.67 34.84 16.06
C SER A 3 39.61 35.47 15.15
N SER A 4 38.36 35.00 15.01
CA SER A 4 37.61 33.87 15.63
C SER A 4 36.70 33.23 14.52
N SER A 5 35.62 32.45 14.69
CA SER A 5 34.66 32.18 15.78
C SER A 5 33.95 30.82 15.64
N SER A 6 33.12 30.46 16.62
CA SER A 6 32.17 29.33 16.70
C SER A 6 31.15 29.67 17.81
N PRO A 7 30.11 28.87 18.13
CA PRO A 7 29.60 27.63 17.50
C PRO A 7 28.33 27.96 16.66
N THR A 8 27.29 27.14 16.37
CA THR A 8 26.80 25.82 16.84
C THR A 8 26.12 25.04 15.72
N GLN A 9 26.00 23.71 15.88
CA GLN A 9 24.85 22.94 15.36
C GLN A 9 24.09 22.30 16.54
N PRO A 10 22.75 22.11 16.44
CA PRO A 10 21.96 21.51 17.51
C PRO A 10 22.27 20.01 17.65
N SER A 11 22.49 19.56 18.88
CA SER A 11 22.84 18.18 19.22
C SER A 11 21.65 17.23 19.02
N PHE A 12 21.58 16.57 17.86
CA PHE A 12 20.67 15.44 17.70
C PHE A 12 21.27 14.22 18.39
N ASN A 13 20.85 13.96 19.63
CA ASN A 13 21.25 12.76 20.39
C ASN A 13 20.61 11.52 19.75
N PHE A 14 21.25 11.00 18.70
CA PHE A 14 20.92 9.72 18.11
C PHE A 14 21.40 8.62 19.08
N VAL A 15 20.50 8.16 19.96
CA VAL A 15 20.78 7.06 20.90
C VAL A 15 20.79 5.77 20.10
N TYR A 16 21.93 5.46 19.49
CA TYR A 16 22.18 4.20 18.81
C TYR A 16 22.10 3.08 19.84
N GLN A 17 21.09 2.22 19.74
CA GLN A 17 20.95 0.98 20.52
C GLN A 17 21.20 -0.19 19.57
N PRO A 18 22.41 -0.76 19.55
CA PRO A 18 22.75 -1.84 18.62
C PRO A 18 22.50 -3.20 19.25
N ASP A 19 21.43 -3.89 18.83
CA ASP A 19 21.27 -5.33 19.04
C ASP A 19 20.35 -5.95 17.96
N GLY A 20 20.39 -7.27 17.78
CA GLY A 20 19.21 -7.99 17.28
C GLY A 20 18.94 -8.08 15.77
N SER A 21 19.94 -8.05 14.89
CA SER A 21 19.86 -8.64 13.53
C SER A 21 18.60 -8.30 12.69
N GLU A 22 18.43 -7.04 12.31
CA GLU A 22 17.35 -6.63 11.39
C GLU A 22 17.50 -7.24 9.98
N SER A 23 16.82 -8.36 9.75
CA SER A 23 16.41 -8.72 8.39
C SER A 23 15.42 -7.65 7.90
N GLY A 24 15.77 -6.91 6.83
CA GLY A 24 15.04 -5.74 6.32
C GLY A 24 13.67 -6.01 5.68
N TRP A 25 12.82 -6.80 6.35
CA TRP A 25 11.42 -7.01 6.00
C TRP A 25 10.59 -5.83 6.49
N VAL A 26 9.78 -5.24 5.62
CA VAL A 26 8.80 -4.22 6.00
C VAL A 26 7.54 -4.93 6.48
N GLU A 27 7.33 -4.98 7.80
CA GLU A 27 6.14 -5.59 8.38
C GLU A 27 4.88 -4.78 8.04
N ALA A 28 3.82 -5.47 7.61
CA ALA A 28 2.57 -4.85 7.17
C ALA A 28 1.75 -4.38 8.38
N ARG A 29 1.25 -3.14 8.35
CA ARG A 29 0.50 -2.57 9.48
C ARG A 29 -0.88 -3.21 9.59
N THR A 30 -1.26 -3.58 10.81
CA THR A 30 -2.58 -4.13 11.17
C THR A 30 -3.63 -3.06 11.48
N HIS A 31 -3.27 -1.77 11.39
CA HIS A 31 -4.15 -0.62 11.61
C HIS A 31 -3.82 0.52 10.62
N CYS A 32 -4.84 1.30 10.23
CA CYS A 32 -4.68 2.54 9.48
C CYS A 32 -5.93 3.42 9.61
N ASP A 33 -5.77 4.70 9.98
CA ASP A 33 -6.87 5.64 10.15
C ASP A 33 -7.63 5.93 8.84
N HIS A 34 -6.98 5.70 7.70
CA HIS A 34 -7.55 5.90 6.37
C HIS A 34 -8.58 4.84 5.94
N LEU A 35 -8.79 3.77 6.72
CA LEU A 35 -9.72 2.70 6.36
C LEU A 35 -11.17 3.16 6.17
N GLY A 36 -11.54 4.33 6.70
CA GLY A 36 -12.82 4.98 6.42
C GLY A 36 -13.02 5.46 4.98
N SER A 37 -11.97 5.45 4.13
CA SER A 37 -12.10 5.76 2.70
C SER A 37 -12.26 4.54 1.79
N VAL A 38 -12.31 3.32 2.34
CA VAL A 38 -12.56 2.10 1.56
C VAL A 38 -14.02 2.06 1.11
N SER A 39 -14.24 1.81 -0.18
CA SER A 39 -15.58 1.66 -0.74
C SER A 39 -16.26 0.41 -0.14
N SER A 40 -17.37 0.61 0.57
CA SER A 40 -18.17 -0.50 1.12
C SER A 40 -18.95 -1.27 0.05
N ASP A 41 -19.05 -0.72 -1.16
CA ASP A 41 -19.66 -1.36 -2.31
C ASP A 41 -18.65 -2.31 -2.99
N LEU A 42 -18.84 -3.61 -2.80
CA LEU A 42 -18.00 -4.66 -3.41
C LEU A 42 -18.55 -5.15 -4.77
N THR A 43 -19.65 -4.58 -5.27
CA THR A 43 -20.16 -4.94 -6.60
C THR A 43 -19.20 -4.46 -7.68
N HIS A 44 -19.09 -5.19 -8.78
CA HIS A 44 -18.26 -4.80 -9.94
C HIS A 44 -16.79 -4.46 -9.62
N ILE A 45 -16.16 -5.17 -8.66
CA ILE A 45 -14.69 -5.17 -8.55
C ILE A 45 -14.10 -5.65 -9.88
N PRO A 46 -13.21 -4.87 -10.55
CA PRO A 46 -12.60 -5.29 -11.81
C PRO A 46 -11.77 -6.57 -11.65
N ILE A 47 -11.58 -7.32 -12.74
CA ILE A 47 -10.74 -8.53 -12.70
C ILE A 47 -9.25 -8.16 -12.61
N PRO A 48 -8.39 -9.01 -12.02
CA PRO A 48 -6.95 -8.75 -11.92
C PRO A 48 -6.23 -8.50 -13.25
N ASN A 49 -6.79 -8.99 -14.36
CA ASN A 49 -6.28 -8.81 -15.72
C ASN A 49 -6.75 -7.49 -16.38
N THR A 50 -7.48 -6.62 -15.67
CA THR A 50 -7.87 -5.30 -16.20
C THR A 50 -6.62 -4.42 -16.42
N PRO A 51 -6.42 -3.87 -17.63
CA PRO A 51 -5.28 -3.02 -17.93
C PRO A 51 -5.42 -1.63 -17.27
N CYS A 52 -4.32 -0.88 -17.18
CA CYS A 52 -4.34 0.50 -16.68
C CYS A 52 -5.26 1.39 -17.53
N ASN A 53 -6.26 2.01 -16.90
CA ASN A 53 -7.26 2.87 -17.56
C ASN A 53 -6.62 3.97 -18.44
N ARG A 54 -5.52 4.59 -17.98
CA ARG A 54 -4.83 5.71 -18.67
C ARG A 54 -3.94 5.27 -19.84
N CYS A 55 -3.16 4.20 -19.72
CA CYS A 55 -2.15 3.83 -20.74
C CYS A 55 -2.23 2.37 -21.23
N GLN A 56 -3.28 1.64 -20.88
CA GLN A 56 -3.58 0.28 -21.34
C GLN A 56 -2.47 -0.76 -21.08
N HIS A 57 -1.57 -0.50 -20.12
CA HIS A 57 -0.52 -1.44 -19.71
C HIS A 57 -1.17 -2.68 -19.04
N PRO A 58 -0.82 -3.92 -19.42
CA PRO A 58 -1.55 -5.11 -18.99
C PRO A 58 -1.15 -5.64 -17.60
N SER A 59 0.10 -5.36 -17.17
CA SER A 59 0.69 -5.88 -15.93
C SER A 59 0.96 -4.77 -14.91
N GLU A 60 1.35 -5.13 -13.69
CA GLU A 60 1.72 -4.15 -12.65
C GLU A 60 0.60 -3.12 -12.36
N ASN A 61 -0.65 -3.59 -12.39
CA ASN A 61 -1.84 -2.78 -12.17
C ASN A 61 -2.34 -2.87 -10.73
N TRP A 62 -2.85 -1.76 -10.24
CA TRP A 62 -3.37 -1.57 -8.90
C TRP A 62 -4.83 -1.11 -8.98
N LEU A 63 -5.67 -1.59 -8.07
CA LEU A 63 -7.06 -1.20 -7.89
C LEU A 63 -7.15 -0.12 -6.80
N CYS A 64 -7.71 1.03 -7.12
CA CYS A 64 -8.06 2.03 -6.10
C CYS A 64 -9.21 1.51 -5.23
N LEU A 65 -8.98 1.33 -3.93
CA LEU A 65 -9.99 0.82 -2.99
C LEU A 65 -11.08 1.84 -2.64
N CYS A 66 -10.90 3.10 -3.04
CA CYS A 66 -11.85 4.18 -2.79
C CYS A 66 -12.89 4.31 -3.93
N CYS A 67 -12.45 4.19 -5.20
CA CYS A 67 -13.30 4.44 -6.38
C CYS A 67 -13.19 3.41 -7.51
N LYS A 68 -12.51 2.28 -7.29
CA LYS A 68 -12.40 1.13 -8.22
C LYS A 68 -11.66 1.38 -9.53
N GLU A 69 -11.00 2.54 -9.72
CA GLU A 69 -10.18 2.77 -10.91
C GLU A 69 -8.92 1.88 -10.89
N VAL A 70 -8.59 1.26 -12.05
CA VAL A 70 -7.42 0.39 -12.20
C VAL A 70 -6.30 1.13 -12.94
N LEU A 71 -5.15 1.30 -12.28
CA LEU A 71 -4.03 2.12 -12.77
C LEU A 71 -2.68 1.45 -12.50
N CYS A 72 -1.70 1.68 -13.37
CA CYS A 72 -0.38 1.02 -13.25
C CYS A 72 0.46 1.59 -12.10
N SER A 73 1.36 0.73 -11.58
CA SER A 73 2.19 0.95 -10.41
C SER A 73 3.23 2.06 -10.58
N ARG A 74 3.89 2.40 -9.47
CA ARG A 74 5.03 3.34 -9.44
C ARG A 74 6.24 2.88 -10.27
N PHE A 75 6.28 1.61 -10.67
CA PHE A 75 7.34 1.01 -11.48
C PHE A 75 7.05 1.02 -12.99
N VAL A 76 5.82 1.38 -13.40
CA VAL A 76 5.42 1.58 -14.80
C VAL A 76 5.34 3.09 -15.07
N ASN A 77 4.13 3.65 -15.28
CA ASN A 77 3.92 5.07 -15.56
C ASN A 77 3.37 5.85 -14.35
N LYS A 78 3.39 5.28 -13.13
CA LYS A 78 3.02 5.95 -11.87
C LYS A 78 1.57 6.45 -11.76
N HIS A 79 0.69 6.10 -12.70
CA HIS A 79 -0.69 6.60 -12.74
C HIS A 79 -1.49 6.40 -11.42
N MET A 80 -1.27 5.33 -10.65
CA MET A 80 -1.92 5.18 -9.34
C MET A 80 -1.43 6.21 -8.29
N LEU A 81 -0.15 6.60 -8.36
CA LEU A 81 0.41 7.65 -7.51
C LEU A 81 -0.13 9.04 -7.91
N GLU A 82 -0.23 9.31 -9.21
CA GLU A 82 -0.88 10.54 -9.71
C GLU A 82 -2.35 10.61 -9.29
N HIS A 83 -3.08 9.49 -9.38
CA HIS A 83 -4.47 9.39 -8.95
C HIS A 83 -4.59 9.74 -7.47
N PHE A 84 -3.78 9.15 -6.58
CA PHE A 84 -3.73 9.55 -5.17
C PHE A 84 -3.48 11.06 -5.00
N GLN A 85 -2.51 11.64 -5.72
CA GLN A 85 -2.21 13.08 -5.66
C GLN A 85 -3.35 13.98 -6.18
N GLN A 86 -4.21 13.46 -7.07
CA GLN A 86 -5.33 14.19 -7.68
C GLN A 86 -6.65 14.05 -6.91
N THR A 87 -6.87 12.94 -6.20
CA THR A 87 -8.15 12.59 -5.56
C THR A 87 -8.06 12.43 -4.04
N ASN A 88 -6.84 12.37 -3.49
CA ASN A 88 -6.54 11.95 -2.12
C ASN A 88 -7.01 10.52 -1.78
N HIS A 89 -7.34 9.69 -2.78
CA HIS A 89 -7.63 8.27 -2.60
C HIS A 89 -6.35 7.50 -2.27
N CYS A 90 -6.09 7.30 -0.98
CA CYS A 90 -4.81 6.82 -0.49
C CYS A 90 -4.67 5.29 -0.39
N LEU A 91 -5.75 4.52 -0.54
CA LEU A 91 -5.73 3.06 -0.42
C LEU A 91 -5.86 2.37 -1.77
N ALA A 92 -4.92 1.46 -2.08
CA ALA A 92 -4.92 0.66 -3.30
C ALA A 92 -4.45 -0.78 -3.06
N LEU A 93 -5.01 -1.73 -3.82
CA LEU A 93 -4.62 -3.15 -3.83
C LEU A 93 -3.84 -3.48 -5.11
N SER A 94 -2.74 -4.22 -4.99
CA SER A 94 -1.93 -4.69 -6.11
C SER A 94 -2.52 -5.95 -6.74
N TYR A 95 -2.73 -5.99 -8.07
CA TYR A 95 -3.12 -7.24 -8.73
C TYR A 95 -1.95 -8.22 -8.92
N SER A 96 -0.70 -7.78 -8.82
CA SER A 96 0.49 -8.65 -8.95
C SER A 96 0.58 -9.66 -7.81
N ASP A 97 0.29 -9.25 -6.57
CA ASP A 97 0.53 -10.01 -5.33
C ASP A 97 -0.58 -9.90 -4.27
N LEU A 98 -1.65 -9.12 -4.52
CA LEU A 98 -2.77 -8.87 -3.59
C LEU A 98 -2.40 -8.12 -2.29
N SER A 99 -1.21 -7.52 -2.21
CA SER A 99 -0.87 -6.60 -1.12
C SER A 99 -1.70 -5.31 -1.20
N VAL A 100 -1.98 -4.71 -0.05
CA VAL A 100 -2.65 -3.40 0.06
C VAL A 100 -1.64 -2.36 0.52
N TRP A 101 -1.64 -1.19 -0.13
CA TRP A 101 -0.77 -0.06 0.17
C TRP A 101 -1.59 1.16 0.59
N CYS A 102 -1.07 1.91 1.56
CA CYS A 102 -1.59 3.22 1.93
C CYS A 102 -0.55 4.32 1.60
N PHE A 103 -0.84 5.12 0.56
CA PHE A 103 0.03 6.21 0.12
C PHE A 103 0.22 7.31 1.18
N SER A 104 -0.81 7.60 2.00
CA SER A 104 -0.72 8.58 3.09
C SER A 104 0.12 8.11 4.27
N CYS A 105 0.31 6.79 4.45
CA CYS A 105 1.09 6.20 5.53
C CYS A 105 2.48 5.69 5.09
N ASP A 106 2.75 5.75 3.79
CA ASP A 106 3.89 5.14 3.08
C ASP A 106 4.15 3.68 3.52
N ALA A 107 3.08 2.87 3.62
CA ALA A 107 3.14 1.54 4.21
C ALA A 107 2.18 0.51 3.59
N TYR A 108 2.59 -0.75 3.65
CA TYR A 108 1.72 -1.90 3.41
C TYR A 108 0.76 -2.14 4.59
N LEU A 109 -0.44 -2.64 4.29
CA LEU A 109 -1.49 -2.98 5.25
C LEU A 109 -1.82 -4.48 5.19
N ASP A 110 -2.01 -5.09 6.35
CA ASP A 110 -2.42 -6.51 6.45
C ASP A 110 -3.91 -6.66 6.18
N ALA A 111 -4.25 -6.97 4.94
CA ALA A 111 -5.64 -7.11 4.49
C ALA A 111 -6.39 -8.32 5.07
N GLN A 112 -5.69 -9.28 5.70
CA GLN A 112 -6.32 -10.44 6.33
C GLN A 112 -6.71 -10.13 7.78
N VAL A 113 -5.85 -9.40 8.51
CA VAL A 113 -6.15 -8.90 9.87
C VAL A 113 -7.19 -7.78 9.83
N ILE A 114 -7.02 -6.80 8.94
CA ILE A 114 -7.88 -5.63 8.86
C ILE A 114 -9.26 -6.01 8.29
N SER A 115 -10.27 -6.02 9.16
CA SER A 115 -11.62 -6.48 8.82
C SER A 115 -12.30 -5.65 7.72
N SER A 116 -11.94 -4.37 7.56
CA SER A 116 -12.45 -3.52 6.46
C SER A 116 -11.83 -3.82 5.09
N LEU A 117 -10.68 -4.50 5.05
CA LEU A 117 -9.98 -4.89 3.81
C LEU A 117 -10.25 -6.34 3.42
N ARG A 118 -10.55 -7.21 4.39
CA ARG A 118 -10.77 -8.64 4.17
C ARG A 118 -11.78 -8.95 3.05
N PRO A 119 -12.97 -8.31 2.95
CA PRO A 119 -13.93 -8.64 1.90
C PRO A 119 -13.46 -8.32 0.47
N VAL A 120 -12.70 -7.23 0.30
CA VAL A 120 -12.11 -6.88 -1.02
C VAL A 120 -10.89 -7.75 -1.34
N TYR A 121 -10.11 -8.15 -0.33
CA TYR A 121 -9.05 -9.14 -0.48
C TYR A 121 -9.59 -10.51 -0.88
N GLU A 122 -10.60 -11.03 -0.18
CA GLU A 122 -11.29 -12.30 -0.50
C GLU A 122 -11.85 -12.27 -1.93
N THR A 123 -12.54 -11.19 -2.31
CA THR A 123 -13.08 -11.05 -3.68
C THR A 123 -11.97 -11.00 -4.72
N ALA A 124 -10.91 -10.22 -4.51
CA ALA A 124 -9.78 -10.13 -5.44
C ALA A 124 -9.00 -11.46 -5.54
N TYR A 125 -8.91 -12.23 -4.45
CA TYR A 125 -8.31 -13.57 -4.44
C TYR A 125 -9.12 -14.55 -5.29
N ILE A 126 -10.44 -14.61 -5.08
CA ILE A 126 -11.35 -15.48 -5.87
C ILE A 126 -11.31 -15.10 -7.35
N LEU A 127 -11.30 -13.80 -7.69
CA LEU A 127 -11.18 -13.31 -9.07
C LEU A 127 -9.81 -13.60 -9.71
N LYS A 128 -8.76 -13.88 -8.92
CA LYS A 128 -7.40 -14.16 -9.40
C LYS A 128 -7.10 -15.65 -9.54
N PHE A 129 -7.56 -16.46 -8.59
CA PHE A 129 -7.18 -17.87 -8.46
C PHE A 129 -8.34 -18.85 -8.67
N GLY A 130 -9.59 -18.38 -8.64
CA GLY A 130 -10.78 -19.23 -8.82
C GLY A 130 -11.22 -20.01 -7.57
N GLU A 131 -10.51 -19.83 -6.45
CA GLU A 131 -10.77 -20.47 -5.16
C GLU A 131 -10.78 -19.44 -4.02
N ALA A 132 -11.23 -19.84 -2.83
CA ALA A 132 -11.19 -18.98 -1.64
C ALA A 132 -9.75 -18.82 -1.10
N PRO A 133 -9.38 -17.67 -0.49
CA PRO A 133 -8.07 -17.53 0.14
C PRO A 133 -7.87 -18.57 1.25
N PRO A 134 -6.63 -19.06 1.45
CA PRO A 134 -6.33 -19.93 2.57
C PRO A 134 -6.59 -19.19 3.89
N LEU A 135 -7.18 -19.90 4.86
CA LEU A 135 -7.29 -19.38 6.22
C LEU A 135 -5.88 -19.13 6.77
N ARG A 136 -5.62 -17.92 7.27
CA ARG A 136 -4.40 -17.64 8.02
C ARG A 136 -4.35 -18.55 9.25
N SER A 137 -3.37 -19.45 9.29
CA SER A 137 -3.06 -20.18 10.51
C SER A 137 -2.72 -19.18 11.61
N GLU A 138 -3.43 -19.25 12.74
CA GLU A 138 -3.04 -18.55 13.95
C GLU A 138 -1.76 -19.20 14.49
N VAL A 139 -0.73 -18.38 14.72
CA VAL A 139 0.63 -18.74 15.18
C VAL A 139 1.03 -17.85 16.35
#